data_AF-A0A1N6ZXY4-F1
#
_entry.id   AF-A0A1N6ZXY4-F1
#
_cell.length_a   1.000
_cell.length_b   1.000
_cell.length_c   1.000
_cell.angle_alpha   90.00
_cell.angle_beta   90.00
_cell.angle_gamma   90.00
#
_symmetry.space_group_name_H-M   'P 1'
#
loop_
_entity.id
_entity.type
_entity.pdbx_description
1 polymer ?
#
loop_
_entity_poly.entity_id
_entity_poly.type
_entity_poly.pdbx_seq_one_letter_code
_entity_poly.pdbx_strand_id
1 'polypeptide(L)'
;MLKRLFVLLCVMGVALGARAQELQCDVVVNSEQVAFANRQLFTEMQNRIFEFMNNRRWTNQSYRVDERIKCRMLINLTEMPEVGTFRANVQIVSVRPAYGTGYESTLFSFIDRDWLFQFNEAQPLDFAENNFTGNLSAMLAYYAYMIIGMDNDSFARLGGSPSFDRARGILNLAASQNSIFPGWRPFEGNRNRYWMIDNIQDPVFIPFREGIYTMHRQGMDLMAQDPEKARKATLEVLRNIQKISQQKPGAALIRSFFEAKSDELVNIFKSAAPADKQAAYTLLTQVDPTNNTKYEVLLQR
;
A
#
# COMPACT_ATOMS: atom_id res chain seq x y z
N MET A 1 20.91 -29.71 -39.41
CA MET A 1 19.73 -29.65 -38.52
C MET A 1 20.10 -29.30 -37.08
N LEU A 2 21.13 -29.91 -36.47
CA LEU A 2 21.58 -29.58 -35.10
C LEU A 2 21.85 -28.09 -34.83
N LYS A 3 22.49 -27.36 -35.76
CA LYS A 3 22.73 -25.90 -35.59
C LYS A 3 21.45 -25.06 -35.53
N ARG A 4 20.39 -25.46 -36.25
CA ARG A 4 19.08 -24.76 -36.20
C ARG A 4 18.34 -25.09 -34.91
N LEU A 5 18.48 -26.30 -34.39
CA LEU A 5 17.92 -26.72 -33.10
C LEU A 5 18.60 -26.00 -31.92
N PHE A 6 19.92 -25.79 -31.99
CA PHE A 6 20.68 -25.07 -30.97
C PHE A 6 20.31 -23.57 -30.92
N VAL A 7 20.09 -22.93 -32.08
CA VAL A 7 19.61 -21.54 -32.13
C VAL A 7 18.19 -21.43 -31.56
N LEU A 8 17.30 -22.40 -31.85
CA LEU A 8 15.95 -22.43 -31.29
C LEU A 8 15.97 -22.63 -29.76
N LEU A 9 16.87 -23.47 -29.25
CA LEU A 9 17.06 -23.71 -27.81
C LEU A 9 17.64 -22.47 -27.10
N CYS A 10 18.59 -21.77 -27.73
CA CYS A 10 19.15 -20.52 -27.20
C CYS A 10 18.12 -19.37 -27.20
N VAL A 11 17.27 -19.28 -28.23
CA VAL A 11 16.20 -18.27 -28.29
C VAL A 11 15.10 -18.56 -27.24
N MET A 12 14.78 -19.83 -26.98
CA MET A 12 13.87 -20.22 -25.89
C MET A 12 14.46 -19.94 -24.49
N GLY A 13 15.78 -20.08 -24.33
CA GLY A 13 16.47 -19.79 -23.07
C GLY A 13 16.47 -18.29 -22.69
N VAL A 14 16.49 -17.39 -23.68
CA VAL A 14 16.46 -15.93 -23.44
C VAL A 14 15.04 -15.42 -23.15
N ALA A 15 14.01 -16.09 -23.67
CA ALA A 15 12.61 -15.73 -23.43
C ALA A 15 12.12 -16.01 -21.99
N LEU A 16 12.82 -16.85 -21.23
CA LEU A 16 12.47 -17.17 -19.83
C LEU A 16 12.93 -16.10 -18.83
N GLY A 17 13.61 -15.05 -19.30
CA GLY A 17 14.11 -13.94 -18.48
C GLY A 17 13.21 -12.69 -18.47
N ALA A 18 11.93 -12.81 -18.82
CA ALA A 18 11.00 -11.68 -18.71
C ALA A 18 10.99 -11.17 -17.27
N ARG A 19 11.61 -10.00 -17.05
CA ARG A 19 11.58 -9.30 -15.78
C ARG A 19 10.15 -8.84 -15.54
N ALA A 20 9.35 -9.70 -14.90
CA ALA A 20 8.12 -9.26 -14.27
C ALA A 20 8.51 -8.24 -13.19
N GLN A 21 8.12 -7.01 -13.42
CA GLN A 21 8.19 -5.92 -12.46
C GLN A 21 6.74 -5.68 -12.07
N GLU A 22 6.39 -5.97 -10.83
CA GLU A 22 5.01 -5.89 -10.34
C GLU A 22 4.56 -4.44 -10.16
N LEU A 23 5.50 -3.55 -9.82
CA LEU A 23 5.22 -2.18 -9.44
C LEU A 23 5.52 -1.20 -10.58
N GLN A 24 4.69 -0.16 -10.65
CA GLN A 24 4.96 1.10 -11.31
C GLN A 24 4.88 2.20 -10.24
N CYS A 25 6.00 2.41 -9.55
CA CYS A 25 6.14 3.30 -8.41
C CYS A 25 6.73 4.65 -8.81
N ASP A 26 5.96 5.72 -8.68
CA ASP A 26 6.48 7.09 -8.73
C ASP A 26 7.14 7.44 -7.39
N VAL A 27 8.41 7.86 -7.41
CA VAL A 27 9.14 8.26 -6.20
C VAL A 27 9.49 9.73 -6.28
N VAL A 28 9.13 10.49 -5.25
CA VAL A 28 9.45 11.91 -5.13
C VAL A 28 10.13 12.15 -3.79
N VAL A 29 11.34 12.71 -3.80
CA VAL A 29 12.09 13.09 -2.59
C VAL A 29 12.05 14.61 -2.43
N ASN A 30 11.30 15.10 -1.46
CA ASN A 30 11.34 16.50 -1.03
C ASN A 30 12.42 16.66 0.06
N SER A 31 13.40 17.53 -0.20
CA SER A 31 14.51 17.85 0.71
C SER A 31 14.54 19.30 1.18
N GLU A 32 13.44 20.05 1.02
CA GLU A 32 13.36 21.48 1.34
C GLU A 32 13.69 21.79 2.81
N GLN A 33 13.30 20.92 3.74
CA GLN A 33 13.53 21.11 5.18
C GLN A 33 14.94 20.70 5.63
N VAL A 34 15.70 20.00 4.78
CA VAL A 34 17.06 19.56 5.09
C VAL A 34 18.07 20.53 4.47
N ALA A 35 18.80 21.24 5.34
CA ALA A 35 19.90 22.10 4.93
C ALA A 35 21.16 21.27 4.68
N PHE A 36 21.41 20.92 3.42
CA PHE A 36 22.63 20.22 3.00
C PHE A 36 23.16 20.80 1.68
N ALA A 37 24.49 20.99 1.61
CA ALA A 37 25.12 21.69 0.50
C ALA A 37 25.05 20.90 -0.82
N ASN A 38 25.26 19.59 -0.77
CA ASN A 38 25.21 18.73 -1.95
C ASN A 38 23.77 18.29 -2.24
N ARG A 39 23.05 19.06 -3.06
CA ARG A 39 21.69 18.72 -3.49
C ARG A 39 21.63 17.53 -4.46
N GLN A 40 22.72 17.21 -5.15
CA GLN A 40 22.80 16.05 -6.05
C GLN A 40 22.52 14.73 -5.32
N LEU A 41 22.89 14.65 -4.04
CA LEU A 41 22.63 13.51 -3.18
C LEU A 41 21.16 13.12 -3.14
N PHE A 42 20.25 14.10 -3.11
CA PHE A 42 18.81 13.85 -3.03
C PHE A 42 18.23 13.38 -4.37
N THR A 43 18.76 13.88 -5.48
CA THR A 43 18.41 13.38 -6.82
C THR A 43 18.85 11.94 -6.99
N GLU A 44 20.07 11.60 -6.55
CA GLU A 44 20.56 10.22 -6.58
C GLU A 44 19.74 9.31 -5.65
N MET A 45 19.40 9.78 -4.45
CA MET A 45 18.51 9.07 -3.52
C MET A 45 17.17 8.74 -4.19
N GLN A 46 16.53 9.72 -4.84
CA GLN A 46 15.28 9.50 -5.55
C GLN A 46 15.44 8.44 -6.64
N ASN A 47 16.47 8.55 -7.47
CA ASN A 47 16.72 7.62 -8.58
C ASN A 47 16.97 6.19 -8.07
N ARG A 48 17.76 6.03 -7.01
CA ARG A 48 18.06 4.72 -6.42
C ARG A 48 16.83 4.07 -5.81
N ILE A 49 16.00 4.84 -5.11
CA ILE A 49 14.74 4.33 -4.56
C ILE A 49 13.77 3.96 -5.68
N PHE A 50 13.66 4.80 -6.71
CA PHE A 50 12.86 4.52 -7.90
C PHE A 50 13.28 3.21 -8.58
N GLU A 51 14.58 3.04 -8.84
CA GLU A 51 15.12 1.82 -9.44
C GLU A 51 14.89 0.61 -8.54
N PHE A 52 15.10 0.74 -7.23
CA PHE A 52 14.88 -0.35 -6.28
C PHE A 52 13.44 -0.86 -6.29
N MET A 53 12.47 0.07 -6.32
CA MET A 53 11.04 -0.27 -6.32
C MET A 53 10.58 -0.88 -7.65
N ASN A 54 11.07 -0.33 -8.78
CA ASN A 54 10.57 -0.67 -10.11
C ASN A 54 11.35 -1.75 -10.84
N ASN A 55 12.65 -1.94 -10.55
CA ASN A 55 13.51 -2.86 -11.31
C ASN A 55 13.71 -4.22 -10.63
N ARG A 56 13.20 -4.39 -9.42
CA ARG A 56 13.21 -5.65 -8.68
C ARG A 56 11.95 -6.46 -8.95
N ARG A 57 12.13 -7.78 -9.00
CA ARG A 57 11.03 -8.75 -8.96
C ARG A 57 10.72 -9.06 -7.49
N TRP A 58 9.49 -8.77 -7.07
CA TRP A 58 9.04 -8.97 -5.68
C TRP A 58 8.41 -10.34 -5.45
N THR A 59 7.81 -10.92 -6.48
CA THR A 59 7.06 -12.17 -6.41
C THR A 59 7.30 -13.04 -7.62
N ASN A 60 6.74 -14.24 -7.62
CA ASN A 60 6.77 -15.11 -8.79
C ASN A 60 5.65 -14.80 -9.81
N GLN A 61 4.77 -13.83 -9.53
CA GLN A 61 3.69 -13.44 -10.43
C GLN A 61 4.25 -12.75 -11.68
N SER A 62 3.57 -12.93 -12.80
CA SER A 62 3.91 -12.28 -14.07
C SER A 62 2.91 -11.16 -14.31
N TYR A 63 3.41 -9.96 -14.61
CA TYR A 63 2.61 -8.77 -14.87
C TYR A 63 2.90 -8.26 -16.27
N ARG A 64 1.85 -7.96 -17.03
CA ARG A 64 1.98 -7.12 -18.22
C ARG A 64 2.26 -5.68 -17.80
N VAL A 65 2.79 -4.87 -18.72
CA VAL A 65 3.10 -3.45 -18.45
C VAL A 65 1.85 -2.68 -18.00
N ASP A 66 0.70 -2.98 -18.60
CA ASP A 66 -0.60 -2.41 -18.27
C ASP A 66 -1.25 -2.95 -16.99
N GLU A 67 -0.74 -4.06 -16.45
CA GLU A 67 -1.22 -4.69 -15.22
C GLU A 67 -0.40 -4.28 -13.99
N ARG A 68 0.73 -3.57 -14.18
CA ARG A 68 1.61 -3.17 -13.08
C ARG A 68 0.84 -2.32 -12.06
N ILE A 69 1.09 -2.59 -10.79
CA ILE A 69 0.45 -1.92 -9.68
C ILE A 69 1.00 -0.50 -9.59
N LYS A 70 0.15 0.48 -9.86
CA LYS A 70 0.50 1.88 -9.78
C LYS A 70 0.57 2.31 -8.32
N CYS A 71 1.70 2.89 -7.93
CA CYS A 71 1.89 3.42 -6.59
C CYS A 71 2.76 4.68 -6.59
N ARG A 72 2.73 5.40 -5.48
CA ARG A 72 3.52 6.61 -5.27
C ARG A 72 4.09 6.63 -3.87
N MET A 73 5.37 7.02 -3.76
CA MET A 73 6.05 7.31 -2.51
C MET A 73 6.50 8.78 -2.52
N LEU A 74 5.86 9.59 -1.69
CA LEU A 74 6.30 10.97 -1.43
C LEU A 74 7.12 10.98 -0.14
N ILE A 75 8.43 11.12 -0.28
CA ILE A 75 9.40 11.10 0.81
C ILE A 75 9.75 12.54 1.16
N ASN A 76 9.22 13.05 2.27
CA ASN A 76 9.56 14.38 2.77
C ASN A 76 10.65 14.26 3.83
N LEU A 77 11.89 14.58 3.48
CA LEU A 77 13.01 14.60 4.42
C LEU A 77 12.81 15.74 5.42
N THR A 78 12.87 15.42 6.71
CA THR A 78 12.63 16.37 7.80
C THR A 78 13.92 16.84 8.45
N GLU A 79 14.88 15.93 8.64
CA GLU A 79 16.16 16.22 9.25
C GLU A 79 17.27 15.29 8.76
N MET A 80 18.51 15.76 8.90
CA MET A 80 19.72 14.96 8.73
C MET A 80 20.49 15.00 10.06
N PRO A 81 20.15 14.14 11.04
CA PRO A 81 20.76 14.19 12.38
C PRO A 81 22.27 13.97 12.35
N GLU A 82 22.75 13.15 11.42
CA GLU A 82 24.16 12.88 11.17
C GLU A 82 24.38 12.83 9.65
N VAL A 83 25.59 13.14 9.17
CA VAL A 83 25.89 13.10 7.73
C VAL A 83 25.59 11.70 7.18
N GLY A 84 24.69 11.63 6.20
CA GLY A 84 24.26 10.39 5.57
C GLY A 84 23.14 9.65 6.30
N THR A 85 22.68 10.13 7.45
CA THR A 85 21.49 9.62 8.17
C THR A 85 20.35 10.62 8.03
N PHE A 86 19.18 10.15 7.61
CA PHE A 86 18.02 10.99 7.32
C PHE A 86 16.81 10.54 8.12
N ARG A 87 15.99 11.50 8.56
CA ARG A 87 14.59 11.23 8.91
C ARG A 87 13.64 11.75 7.85
N ALA A 88 12.52 11.09 7.71
CA ALA A 88 11.50 11.48 6.76
C ALA A 88 10.08 11.18 7.26
N ASN A 89 9.13 11.91 6.69
CA ASN A 89 7.73 11.52 6.66
C ASN A 89 7.41 11.05 5.24
N VAL A 90 6.93 9.82 5.11
CA VAL A 90 6.65 9.21 3.81
C VAL A 90 5.17 8.93 3.66
N GLN A 91 4.59 9.42 2.57
CA GLN A 91 3.24 9.03 2.16
C GLN A 91 3.34 7.95 1.07
N ILE A 92 2.74 6.79 1.35
CA ILE A 92 2.68 5.65 0.44
C ILE A 92 1.24 5.51 -0.03
N VAL A 93 1.03 5.53 -1.35
CA VAL A 93 -0.28 5.38 -1.97
C VAL A 93 -0.20 4.32 -3.06
N SER A 94 -1.17 3.42 -3.14
CA SER A 94 -1.39 2.57 -4.32
C SER A 94 -2.81 2.72 -4.86
N VAL A 95 -2.96 2.52 -6.15
CA VAL A 95 -4.25 2.65 -6.84
C VAL A 95 -4.54 1.40 -7.67
N ARG A 96 -5.83 1.14 -7.84
CA ARG A 96 -6.36 0.07 -8.68
C ARG A 96 -7.35 0.63 -9.69
N PRO A 97 -7.25 0.29 -10.98
CA PRO A 97 -8.27 0.66 -11.96
C PRO A 97 -9.58 -0.10 -11.68
N ALA A 98 -10.72 0.60 -11.70
CA ALA A 98 -12.03 -0.02 -11.67
C ALA A 98 -12.36 -0.61 -13.05
N TYR A 99 -12.71 -1.89 -13.08
CA TYR A 99 -12.86 -2.66 -14.32
C TYR A 99 -13.86 -2.02 -15.29
N GLY A 100 -13.47 -1.90 -16.57
CA GLY A 100 -14.32 -1.34 -17.62
C GLY A 100 -14.51 0.17 -17.54
N THR A 101 -13.70 0.89 -16.74
CA THR A 101 -13.76 2.34 -16.59
C THR A 101 -12.37 2.97 -16.65
N GLY A 102 -12.32 4.30 -16.82
CA GLY A 102 -11.09 5.08 -16.64
C GLY A 102 -10.84 5.52 -15.18
N TYR A 103 -11.62 5.02 -14.23
CA TYR A 103 -11.53 5.43 -12.83
C TYR A 103 -10.45 4.64 -12.08
N GLU A 104 -9.58 5.34 -11.37
CA GLU A 104 -8.58 4.75 -10.48
C GLU A 104 -8.98 4.97 -9.03
N SER A 105 -9.10 3.87 -8.31
CA SER A 105 -9.48 3.84 -6.90
C SER A 105 -8.23 3.75 -6.03
N THR A 106 -8.10 4.62 -5.03
CA THR A 106 -7.03 4.50 -4.04
C THR A 106 -7.25 3.26 -3.18
N LEU A 107 -6.33 2.30 -3.25
CA LEU A 107 -6.45 1.01 -2.59
C LEU A 107 -5.75 1.00 -1.22
N PHE A 108 -4.56 1.59 -1.17
CA PHE A 108 -3.76 1.71 0.04
C PHE A 108 -3.28 3.15 0.19
N SER A 109 -3.40 3.71 1.39
CA SER A 109 -2.84 5.02 1.75
C SER A 109 -2.31 4.95 3.17
N PHE A 110 -1.02 5.23 3.36
CA PHE A 110 -0.39 5.24 4.66
C PHE A 110 0.66 6.33 4.76
N ILE A 111 0.63 7.09 5.87
CA ILE A 111 1.66 8.06 6.20
C ILE A 111 2.54 7.46 7.28
N ASP A 112 3.78 7.14 6.91
CA ASP A 112 4.80 6.66 7.83
C ASP A 112 5.65 7.84 8.31
N ARG A 113 5.71 8.04 9.63
CA ARG A 113 6.51 9.11 10.26
C ARG A 113 7.78 8.58 10.92
N ASP A 114 7.97 7.27 10.88
CA ASP A 114 9.06 6.57 11.57
C ASP A 114 10.14 6.14 10.57
N TRP A 115 10.42 6.96 9.55
CA TRP A 115 11.56 6.74 8.67
C TRP A 115 12.81 7.34 9.29
N LEU A 116 13.76 6.46 9.59
CA LEU A 116 15.14 6.80 9.96
C LEU A 116 16.04 5.85 9.18
N PHE A 117 16.90 6.38 8.31
CA PHE A 117 17.72 5.54 7.44
C PHE A 117 19.03 6.19 7.06
N GLN A 118 20.01 5.35 6.73
CA GLN A 118 21.25 5.78 6.12
C GLN A 118 21.16 5.73 4.59
N PHE A 119 21.80 6.70 3.92
CA PHE A 119 21.96 6.72 2.47
C PHE A 119 23.34 7.27 2.08
N ASN A 120 24.01 6.57 1.16
CA ASN A 120 25.30 6.92 0.62
C ASN A 120 25.33 6.58 -0.88
N GLU A 121 25.76 7.53 -1.72
CA GLU A 121 25.87 7.36 -3.18
C GLU A 121 26.79 6.20 -3.59
N ALA A 122 27.79 5.87 -2.76
CA ALA A 122 28.74 4.80 -3.05
C ALA A 122 28.19 3.39 -2.77
N GLN A 123 27.07 3.27 -2.03
CA GLN A 123 26.51 1.98 -1.64
C GLN A 123 25.21 1.68 -2.40
N PRO A 124 25.13 0.56 -3.12
CA PRO A 124 23.89 0.15 -3.78
C PRO A 124 22.80 -0.19 -2.75
N LEU A 125 21.54 0.01 -3.13
CA LEU A 125 20.40 -0.47 -2.34
C LEU A 125 20.18 -1.96 -2.61
N ASP A 126 20.76 -2.79 -1.76
CA ASP A 126 20.57 -4.24 -1.78
C ASP A 126 19.47 -4.69 -0.82
N PHE A 127 18.83 -5.81 -1.15
CA PHE A 127 17.82 -6.46 -0.32
C PHE A 127 17.86 -7.97 -0.48
N ALA A 128 17.80 -8.67 0.65
CA ALA A 128 17.70 -10.12 0.76
C ALA A 128 16.58 -10.46 1.75
N GLU A 129 15.68 -11.38 1.38
CA GLU A 129 14.48 -11.68 2.18
C GLU A 129 14.79 -12.23 3.58
N ASN A 130 15.92 -12.93 3.73
CA ASN A 130 16.31 -13.61 4.97
C ASN A 130 17.43 -12.89 5.72
N ASN A 131 17.86 -11.71 5.27
CA ASN A 131 18.96 -10.99 5.91
C ASN A 131 18.70 -9.47 5.95
N PHE A 132 18.94 -8.88 7.11
CA PHE A 132 18.84 -7.43 7.27
C PHE A 132 20.07 -6.76 6.66
N THR A 133 19.88 -6.10 5.52
CA THR A 133 20.95 -5.42 4.75
C THR A 133 21.02 -3.93 5.07
N GLY A 134 19.88 -3.28 5.25
CA GLY A 134 19.78 -1.88 5.64
C GLY A 134 18.33 -1.46 5.84
N ASN A 135 18.11 -0.45 6.69
CA ASN A 135 16.75 -0.06 7.06
C ASN A 135 15.97 0.56 5.90
N LEU A 136 16.63 1.32 5.01
CA LEU A 136 15.99 1.88 3.81
C LEU A 136 15.44 0.75 2.92
N SER A 137 16.29 -0.22 2.55
CA SER A 137 15.89 -1.37 1.74
C SER A 137 14.78 -2.20 2.42
N ALA A 138 14.84 -2.38 3.74
CA ALA A 138 13.80 -3.07 4.51
C ALA A 138 12.46 -2.33 4.48
N MET A 139 12.44 -1.01 4.69
CA MET A 139 11.21 -0.20 4.62
C MET A 139 10.60 -0.24 3.22
N LEU A 140 11.42 -0.08 2.17
CA LEU A 140 10.97 -0.14 0.78
C LEU A 140 10.39 -1.52 0.43
N ALA A 141 11.07 -2.60 0.82
CA ALA A 141 10.60 -3.96 0.59
C ALA A 141 9.32 -4.29 1.37
N TYR A 142 9.21 -3.82 2.61
CA TYR A 142 7.99 -3.93 3.39
C TYR A 142 6.80 -3.28 2.67
N TYR A 143 6.96 -2.05 2.16
CA TYR A 143 5.89 -1.37 1.43
C TYR A 143 5.58 -1.98 0.08
N ALA A 144 6.58 -2.50 -0.64
CA ALA A 144 6.33 -3.28 -1.86
C ALA A 144 5.39 -4.45 -1.58
N TYR A 145 5.66 -5.24 -0.53
CA TYR A 145 4.81 -6.37 -0.16
C TYR A 145 3.44 -5.98 0.40
N MET A 146 3.34 -4.87 1.14
CA MET A 146 2.04 -4.34 1.57
C MET A 146 1.19 -3.91 0.38
N ILE A 147 1.78 -3.22 -0.60
CA ILE A 147 1.10 -2.78 -1.83
C ILE A 147 0.62 -3.99 -2.64
N ILE A 148 1.50 -4.96 -2.90
CA ILE A 148 1.16 -6.17 -3.67
C ILE A 148 0.11 -7.00 -2.94
N GLY A 149 0.21 -7.13 -1.62
CA GLY A 149 -0.78 -7.84 -0.82
C GLY A 149 -2.17 -7.22 -0.91
N MET A 150 -2.25 -5.90 -0.76
CA MET A 150 -3.52 -5.17 -0.89
C MET A 150 -4.11 -5.29 -2.30
N ASP A 151 -3.27 -5.18 -3.33
CA ASP A 151 -3.68 -5.38 -4.73
C ASP A 151 -4.27 -6.78 -4.95
N ASN A 152 -3.57 -7.83 -4.53
CA ASN A 152 -4.04 -9.20 -4.66
C ASN A 152 -5.36 -9.45 -3.89
N ASP A 153 -5.52 -8.88 -2.69
CA ASP A 153 -6.78 -8.95 -1.92
C ASP A 153 -7.95 -8.26 -2.64
N SER A 154 -7.68 -7.25 -3.47
CA SER A 154 -8.72 -6.56 -4.24
C SER A 154 -9.22 -7.37 -5.45
N PHE A 155 -8.42 -8.31 -5.96
CA PHE A 155 -8.77 -9.16 -7.09
C PHE A 155 -9.19 -10.58 -6.70
N ALA A 156 -8.75 -11.07 -5.54
CA ALA A 156 -9.09 -12.38 -5.02
C ALA A 156 -9.24 -12.35 -3.49
N ARG A 157 -10.24 -13.07 -2.96
CA ARG A 157 -10.44 -13.19 -1.51
C ARG A 157 -9.16 -13.71 -0.84
N LEU A 158 -8.61 -12.92 0.08
CA LEU A 158 -7.38 -13.22 0.83
C LEU A 158 -6.15 -13.51 -0.05
N GLY A 159 -6.16 -13.06 -1.32
CA GLY A 159 -5.09 -13.31 -2.29
C GLY A 159 -3.75 -12.70 -1.90
N GLY A 160 -3.74 -11.68 -1.04
CA GLY A 160 -2.54 -10.98 -0.56
C GLY A 160 -1.73 -11.71 0.49
N SER A 161 -2.22 -12.83 1.03
CA SER A 161 -1.60 -13.51 2.19
C SER A 161 -0.11 -13.81 2.00
N PRO A 162 0.35 -14.36 0.85
CA PRO A 162 1.78 -14.62 0.64
C PRO A 162 2.65 -13.36 0.68
N SER A 163 2.15 -12.21 0.25
CA SER A 163 2.88 -10.94 0.32
C SER A 163 2.92 -10.42 1.75
N PHE A 164 1.82 -10.51 2.50
CA PHE A 164 1.80 -10.12 3.90
C PHE A 164 2.75 -10.99 4.75
N ASP A 165 2.86 -12.29 4.45
CA ASP A 165 3.82 -13.17 5.14
C ASP A 165 5.27 -12.70 4.94
N ARG A 166 5.63 -12.26 3.71
CA ARG A 166 6.95 -11.67 3.44
C ARG A 166 7.14 -10.33 4.15
N ALA A 167 6.12 -9.46 4.16
CA ALA A 167 6.17 -8.20 4.90
C ALA A 167 6.39 -8.44 6.41
N ARG A 168 5.75 -9.46 6.99
CA ARG A 168 5.97 -9.87 8.37
C ARG A 168 7.39 -10.38 8.61
N GLY A 169 7.94 -11.16 7.68
CA GLY A 169 9.33 -11.60 7.73
C GLY A 169 10.31 -10.43 7.83
N ILE A 170 10.12 -9.41 6.97
CA ILE A 170 10.93 -8.18 7.00
C ILE A 170 10.79 -7.46 8.35
N LEU A 171 9.56 -7.33 8.87
CA LEU A 171 9.33 -6.73 10.17
C LEU A 171 10.11 -7.46 11.27
N ASN A 172 10.05 -8.79 11.30
CA ASN A 172 10.74 -9.60 12.30
C ASN A 172 12.27 -9.42 12.23
N LEU A 173 12.83 -9.35 11.02
CA LEU A 173 14.26 -9.10 10.80
C LEU A 173 14.68 -7.69 11.20
N ALA A 174 13.85 -6.69 10.93
CA ALA A 174 14.13 -5.30 11.30
C ALA A 174 13.98 -5.07 12.82
N ALA A 175 12.97 -5.67 13.45
CA ALA A 175 12.72 -5.55 14.88
C ALA A 175 13.80 -6.23 15.74
N SER A 176 14.49 -7.24 15.20
CA SER A 176 15.61 -7.92 15.88
C SER A 176 16.92 -7.14 15.85
N GLN A 177 17.02 -6.11 15.00
CA GLN A 177 18.17 -5.20 15.05
C GLN A 177 18.14 -4.37 16.34
N ASN A 178 19.30 -4.11 16.92
CA ASN A 178 19.44 -3.22 18.09
C ASN A 178 18.68 -1.91 17.86
N SER A 179 18.09 -1.36 18.92
CA SER A 179 16.91 -0.47 18.97
C SER A 179 16.95 0.89 18.25
N ILE A 180 17.71 1.05 17.17
CA ILE A 180 17.98 2.33 16.52
C ILE A 180 16.84 2.75 15.60
N PHE A 181 16.18 1.81 14.90
CA PHE A 181 15.16 2.12 13.89
C PHE A 181 13.74 2.03 14.47
N PRO A 182 12.97 3.14 14.52
CA PRO A 182 11.60 3.17 15.02
C PRO A 182 10.61 2.59 14.02
N GLY A 183 9.40 2.27 14.46
CA GLY A 183 8.25 1.88 13.62
C GLY A 183 8.10 0.37 13.41
N TRP A 184 9.05 -0.42 13.91
CA TRP A 184 9.08 -1.89 13.75
C TRP A 184 8.51 -2.64 14.96
N ARG A 185 8.23 -1.95 16.07
CA ARG A 185 7.78 -2.55 17.33
C ARG A 185 6.43 -2.00 17.82
N PRO A 186 5.69 -2.77 18.64
CA PRO A 186 4.36 -2.35 19.11
C PRO A 186 4.36 -1.14 20.05
N PHE A 187 5.46 -0.90 20.77
CA PHE A 187 5.58 0.16 21.77
C PHE A 187 6.08 1.50 21.20
N GLU A 188 6.24 1.60 19.88
CA GLU A 188 6.72 2.79 19.15
C GLU A 188 5.54 3.57 18.55
N GLY A 189 4.42 3.64 19.26
CA GLY A 189 3.18 4.28 18.82
C GLY A 189 2.08 3.29 18.41
N ASN A 190 0.90 3.81 18.12
CA ASN A 190 -0.31 3.03 17.78
C ASN A 190 -0.62 2.99 16.27
N ARG A 191 0.21 3.64 15.44
CA ARG A 191 0.08 3.68 13.98
C ARG A 191 1.47 3.72 13.35
N ASN A 192 2.02 2.54 13.10
CA ASN A 192 3.33 2.33 12.50
C ASN A 192 3.33 1.03 11.66
N ARG A 193 4.48 0.67 11.07
CA ARG A 193 4.62 -0.53 10.23
C ARG A 193 4.28 -1.81 10.99
N TYR A 194 4.60 -1.87 12.28
CA TYR A 194 4.15 -2.98 13.13
C TYR A 194 2.64 -3.14 13.12
N TRP A 195 1.90 -2.09 13.49
CA TRP A 195 0.44 -2.19 13.57
C TRP A 195 -0.24 -2.44 12.23
N MET A 196 0.33 -1.97 11.12
CA MET A 196 -0.21 -2.22 9.79
C MET A 196 -0.19 -3.72 9.43
N ILE A 197 0.94 -4.40 9.62
CA ILE A 197 1.04 -5.83 9.31
C ILE A 197 0.39 -6.70 10.39
N ASP A 198 0.40 -6.23 11.64
CA ASP A 198 -0.30 -6.87 12.75
C ASP A 198 -1.79 -6.93 12.53
N ASN A 199 -2.41 -5.78 12.24
CA ASN A 199 -3.84 -5.70 11.99
C ASN A 199 -4.25 -6.50 10.75
N ILE A 200 -3.47 -6.47 9.66
CA ILE A 200 -3.88 -7.16 8.42
C ILE A 200 -3.84 -8.69 8.54
N GLN A 201 -2.95 -9.24 9.37
CA GLN A 201 -2.85 -10.69 9.57
C GLN A 201 -3.63 -11.21 10.79
N ASP A 202 -4.13 -10.33 11.66
CA ASP A 202 -4.98 -10.72 12.78
C ASP A 202 -6.30 -11.33 12.26
N PRO A 203 -6.71 -12.54 12.71
CA PRO A 203 -7.95 -13.18 12.31
C PRO A 203 -9.21 -12.31 12.45
N VAL A 204 -9.24 -11.37 13.40
CA VAL A 204 -10.33 -10.41 13.58
C VAL A 204 -10.55 -9.54 12.33
N PHE A 205 -9.50 -9.33 11.51
CA PHE A 205 -9.54 -8.54 10.29
C PHE A 205 -9.78 -9.36 9.01
N ILE A 206 -10.01 -10.68 9.09
CA ILE A 206 -10.41 -11.46 7.90
C ILE A 206 -11.62 -10.84 7.18
N PRO A 207 -12.71 -10.42 7.88
CA PRO A 207 -13.84 -9.77 7.21
C PRO A 207 -13.49 -8.43 6.56
N PHE A 208 -12.45 -7.73 7.04
CA PHE A 208 -11.93 -6.53 6.38
C PHE A 208 -11.28 -6.89 5.04
N ARG A 209 -10.39 -7.89 5.03
CA ARG A 209 -9.68 -8.33 3.82
C ARG A 209 -10.63 -8.89 2.76
N GLU A 210 -11.60 -9.71 3.17
CA GLU A 210 -12.69 -10.12 2.28
C GLU A 210 -13.53 -8.94 1.81
N GLY A 211 -13.71 -7.93 2.67
CA GLY A 211 -14.36 -6.69 2.34
C GLY A 211 -13.64 -5.87 1.27
N ILE A 212 -12.31 -5.90 1.22
CA ILE A 212 -11.53 -5.26 0.14
C ILE A 212 -11.88 -5.89 -1.22
N TYR A 213 -11.93 -7.22 -1.31
CA TYR A 213 -12.40 -7.92 -2.51
C TYR A 213 -13.84 -7.51 -2.87
N THR A 214 -14.75 -7.59 -1.91
CA THR A 214 -16.17 -7.30 -2.11
C THR A 214 -16.40 -5.86 -2.58
N MET A 215 -15.76 -4.89 -1.94
CA MET A 215 -15.90 -3.47 -2.29
C MET A 215 -15.40 -3.16 -3.70
N HIS A 216 -14.30 -3.77 -4.13
CA HIS A 216 -13.74 -3.50 -5.47
C HIS A 216 -14.44 -4.32 -6.56
N ARG A 217 -14.57 -5.64 -6.40
CA ARG A 217 -15.14 -6.54 -7.43
C ARG A 217 -16.67 -6.51 -7.50
N GLN A 218 -17.34 -6.36 -6.37
CA GLN A 218 -18.81 -6.38 -6.29
C GLN A 218 -19.41 -4.98 -6.04
N GLY A 219 -18.59 -4.02 -5.62
CA GLY A 219 -18.94 -2.60 -5.55
C GLY A 219 -18.49 -1.85 -6.81
N MET A 220 -17.24 -1.41 -6.85
CA MET A 220 -16.74 -0.48 -7.88
C MET A 220 -16.80 -1.02 -9.30
N ASP A 221 -16.32 -2.24 -9.53
CA ASP A 221 -16.31 -2.86 -10.85
C ASP A 221 -17.73 -3.11 -11.38
N LEU A 222 -18.73 -3.19 -10.48
CA LEU A 222 -20.14 -3.35 -10.82
C LEU A 222 -20.88 -2.02 -10.88
N MET A 223 -20.29 -0.91 -10.41
CA MET A 223 -20.97 0.37 -10.22
C MET A 223 -21.60 0.91 -11.50
N ALA A 224 -20.95 0.73 -12.65
CA ALA A 224 -21.47 1.19 -13.94
C ALA A 224 -22.65 0.35 -14.45
N GLN A 225 -22.76 -0.91 -14.01
CA GLN A 225 -23.77 -1.86 -14.48
C GLN A 225 -24.98 -1.91 -13.55
N ASP A 226 -24.73 -1.95 -12.23
CA ASP A 226 -25.76 -2.06 -11.19
C ASP A 226 -25.33 -1.25 -9.93
N PRO A 227 -25.60 0.07 -9.91
CA PRO A 227 -25.27 0.93 -8.79
C PRO A 227 -25.93 0.53 -7.46
N GLU A 228 -27.14 -0.03 -7.50
CA GLU A 228 -27.85 -0.43 -6.28
C GLU A 228 -27.18 -1.63 -5.63
N LYS A 229 -26.84 -2.66 -6.40
CA LYS A 229 -26.12 -3.82 -5.90
C LYS A 229 -24.72 -3.43 -5.41
N ALA A 230 -24.04 -2.54 -6.12
CA ALA A 230 -22.73 -2.03 -5.72
C ALA A 230 -22.76 -1.31 -4.36
N ARG A 231 -23.77 -0.46 -4.12
CA ARG A 231 -23.96 0.24 -2.84
C ARG A 231 -24.30 -0.73 -1.71
N LYS A 232 -25.14 -1.74 -1.96
CA LYS A 232 -25.46 -2.78 -0.96
C LYS A 232 -24.21 -3.56 -0.55
N ALA A 233 -23.38 -3.97 -1.50
CA ALA A 233 -22.10 -4.62 -1.21
C ALA A 233 -21.17 -3.70 -0.38
N THR A 234 -21.10 -2.42 -0.73
CA THR A 234 -20.30 -1.43 0.02
C THR A 234 -20.82 -1.24 1.45
N LEU A 235 -22.14 -1.18 1.66
CA LEU A 235 -22.74 -1.10 3.00
C LEU A 235 -22.42 -2.32 3.85
N GLU A 236 -22.41 -3.52 3.26
CA GLU A 236 -22.01 -4.74 3.96
C GLU A 236 -20.56 -4.67 4.46
N VAL A 237 -19.65 -4.17 3.62
CA VAL A 237 -18.25 -3.95 4.01
C VAL A 237 -18.16 -2.96 5.17
N LEU A 238 -18.89 -1.84 5.12
CA LEU A 238 -18.91 -0.85 6.20
C LEU A 238 -19.45 -1.44 7.52
N ARG A 239 -20.46 -2.32 7.48
CA ARG A 239 -20.95 -3.04 8.67
C ARG A 239 -19.91 -3.98 9.26
N ASN A 240 -19.13 -4.66 8.41
CA ASN A 240 -18.04 -5.52 8.88
C ASN A 240 -16.92 -4.68 9.52
N ILE A 241 -16.57 -3.54 8.91
CA ILE A 241 -15.62 -2.58 9.48
C ILE A 241 -16.10 -2.05 10.83
N GLN A 242 -17.40 -1.74 10.96
CA GLN A 242 -17.98 -1.31 12.24
C GLN A 242 -17.79 -2.36 13.35
N LYS A 243 -18.09 -3.64 13.06
CA LYS A 243 -17.88 -4.73 14.02
C LYS A 243 -16.41 -4.89 14.42
N ILE A 244 -15.49 -4.72 13.47
CA ILE A 244 -14.04 -4.76 13.73
C ILE A 244 -13.63 -3.56 14.59
N SER A 245 -14.11 -2.36 14.26
CA SER A 245 -13.79 -1.14 15.00
C SER A 245 -14.30 -1.16 16.45
N GLN A 246 -15.39 -1.90 16.73
CA GLN A 246 -15.86 -2.12 18.10
C GLN A 246 -14.91 -3.05 18.89
N GLN A 247 -14.31 -4.04 18.23
CA GLN A 247 -13.38 -4.99 18.86
C GLN A 247 -11.94 -4.46 18.95
N LYS A 248 -11.52 -3.66 17.96
CA LYS A 248 -10.17 -3.09 17.82
C LYS A 248 -10.27 -1.58 17.57
N PRO A 249 -10.71 -0.77 18.56
CA PRO A 249 -10.84 0.67 18.39
C PRO A 249 -9.52 1.33 18.00
N GLY A 250 -9.56 2.20 16.99
CA GLY A 250 -8.39 2.97 16.58
C GLY A 250 -7.31 2.18 15.82
N ALA A 251 -7.60 0.96 15.36
CA ALA A 251 -6.70 0.15 14.55
C ALA A 251 -6.10 0.92 13.36
N ALA A 252 -4.78 0.77 13.16
CA ALA A 252 -4.04 1.47 12.11
C ALA A 252 -4.57 1.16 10.71
N LEU A 253 -4.95 -0.11 10.47
CA LEU A 253 -5.48 -0.56 9.18
C LEU A 253 -6.83 0.08 8.83
N ILE A 254 -7.72 0.26 9.82
CA ILE A 254 -9.02 0.93 9.60
C ILE A 254 -8.82 2.41 9.30
N ARG A 255 -7.91 3.08 10.00
CA ARG A 255 -7.57 4.49 9.70
C ARG A 255 -7.01 4.63 8.28
N SER A 256 -6.07 3.77 7.91
CA SER A 256 -5.49 3.73 6.54
C SER A 256 -6.57 3.52 5.47
N PHE A 257 -7.56 2.66 5.74
CA PHE A 257 -8.69 2.47 4.85
C PHE A 257 -9.50 3.77 4.64
N PHE A 258 -9.86 4.48 5.71
CA PHE A 258 -10.64 5.72 5.57
C PHE A 258 -9.85 6.89 4.99
N GLU A 259 -8.54 6.94 5.21
CA GLU A 259 -7.64 7.85 4.49
C GLU A 259 -7.69 7.61 2.97
N ALA A 260 -7.80 6.34 2.53
CA ALA A 260 -7.93 6.00 1.11
C ALA A 260 -9.36 6.17 0.56
N LYS A 261 -10.39 5.92 1.38
CA LYS A 261 -11.75 5.65 0.89
C LYS A 261 -12.80 6.70 1.24
N SER A 262 -12.54 7.63 2.16
CA SER A 262 -13.56 8.57 2.64
C SER A 262 -14.23 9.37 1.51
N ASP A 263 -13.46 9.92 0.56
CA ASP A 263 -14.02 10.65 -0.59
C ASP A 263 -14.77 9.74 -1.58
N GLU A 264 -14.26 8.52 -1.79
CA GLU A 264 -14.89 7.55 -2.66
C GLU A 264 -16.24 7.08 -2.09
N LEU A 265 -16.30 6.82 -0.78
CA LEU A 265 -17.53 6.46 -0.07
C LEU A 265 -18.58 7.56 -0.16
N VAL A 266 -18.20 8.82 -0.02
CA VAL A 266 -19.12 9.96 -0.24
C VAL A 266 -19.66 9.94 -1.66
N ASN A 267 -18.80 9.75 -2.67
CA ASN A 267 -19.20 9.72 -4.06
C ASN A 267 -20.10 8.52 -4.41
N ILE A 268 -19.88 7.35 -3.78
CA ILE A 268 -20.72 6.16 -3.94
C ILE A 268 -22.14 6.42 -3.43
N PHE A 269 -22.27 7.09 -2.27
CA PHE A 269 -23.54 7.25 -1.57
C PHE A 269 -24.28 8.57 -1.84
N LYS A 270 -23.62 9.63 -2.33
CA LYS A 270 -24.29 10.93 -2.57
C LYS A 270 -25.49 10.86 -3.53
N SER A 271 -25.50 9.88 -4.44
CA SER A 271 -26.59 9.62 -5.39
C SER A 271 -27.38 8.34 -5.07
N ALA A 272 -27.26 7.81 -3.85
CA ALA A 272 -28.00 6.64 -3.39
C ALA A 272 -29.44 6.99 -2.97
N ALA A 273 -30.28 5.97 -2.82
CA ALA A 273 -31.60 6.11 -2.25
C ALA A 273 -31.53 6.68 -0.81
N PRO A 274 -32.54 7.43 -0.34
CA PRO A 274 -32.50 8.05 0.99
C PRO A 274 -32.19 7.09 2.14
N ALA A 275 -32.72 5.87 2.09
CA ALA A 275 -32.45 4.84 3.09
C ALA A 275 -30.97 4.42 3.12
N ASP A 276 -30.34 4.25 1.96
CA ASP A 276 -28.92 3.88 1.84
C ASP A 276 -28.01 5.05 2.24
N LYS A 277 -28.37 6.29 1.88
CA LYS A 277 -27.67 7.51 2.35
C LYS A 277 -27.63 7.56 3.88
N GLN A 278 -28.78 7.37 4.52
CA GLN A 278 -28.89 7.39 5.98
C GLN A 278 -28.11 6.25 6.63
N ALA A 279 -28.19 5.03 6.07
CA ALA A 279 -27.43 3.89 6.58
C ALA A 279 -25.92 4.10 6.46
N ALA A 280 -25.44 4.62 5.32
CA ALA A 280 -24.04 4.94 5.11
C ALA A 280 -23.57 6.02 6.08
N TYR A 281 -24.31 7.13 6.21
CA TYR A 281 -23.98 8.20 7.14
C TYR A 281 -23.84 7.69 8.58
N THR A 282 -24.81 6.90 9.06
CA THR A 282 -24.77 6.32 10.41
C THR A 282 -23.55 5.42 10.61
N LEU A 283 -23.20 4.58 9.63
CA LEU A 283 -22.01 3.73 9.73
C LEU A 283 -20.73 4.57 9.73
N LEU A 284 -20.56 5.45 8.74
CA LEU A 284 -19.36 6.26 8.52
C LEU A 284 -19.04 7.15 9.73
N THR A 285 -20.04 7.79 10.31
CA THR A 285 -19.86 8.65 11.49
C THR A 285 -19.44 7.92 12.75
N GLN A 286 -19.70 6.62 12.84
CA GLN A 286 -19.27 5.78 13.96
C GLN A 286 -17.86 5.24 13.78
N VAL A 287 -17.48 4.89 12.54
CA VAL A 287 -16.20 4.21 12.25
C VAL A 287 -15.09 5.16 11.79
N ASP A 288 -15.46 6.34 11.32
CA ASP A 288 -14.54 7.38 10.84
C ASP A 288 -14.98 8.78 11.29
N PRO A 289 -15.00 9.04 12.61
CA PRO A 289 -15.49 10.30 13.17
C PRO A 289 -14.66 11.52 12.72
N THR A 290 -13.40 11.31 12.30
CA THR A 290 -12.51 12.38 11.84
C THR A 290 -12.95 12.99 10.50
N ASN A 291 -13.80 12.31 9.74
CA ASN A 291 -14.33 12.80 8.47
C ASN A 291 -15.83 13.15 8.55
N ASN A 292 -16.41 13.32 9.75
CA ASN A 292 -17.85 13.61 9.89
C ASN A 292 -18.36 14.76 9.03
N THR A 293 -17.63 15.89 9.02
CA THR A 293 -17.98 17.06 8.18
C THR A 293 -18.05 16.71 6.69
N LYS A 294 -17.22 15.77 6.24
CA LYS A 294 -17.25 15.26 4.86
C LYS A 294 -18.53 14.46 4.59
N TYR A 295 -19.00 13.71 5.58
CA TYR A 295 -20.17 12.84 5.46
C TYR A 295 -21.51 13.56 5.59
N GLU A 296 -21.55 14.76 6.17
CA GLU A 296 -22.78 15.59 6.26
C GLU A 296 -23.44 15.84 4.89
N VAL A 297 -22.66 15.85 3.80
CA VAL A 297 -23.18 15.95 2.42
C VAL A 297 -24.19 14.84 2.10
N LEU A 298 -24.10 13.68 2.75
CA LEU A 298 -25.05 12.58 2.54
C LEU A 298 -26.45 12.87 3.10
N LEU A 299 -26.59 13.85 4.00
CA LEU A 299 -27.87 14.28 4.55
C LEU A 299 -28.57 15.34 3.68
N GLN A 300 -27.85 15.90 2.72
CA GLN A 300 -28.41 16.89 1.78
C GLN A 300 -29.27 16.18 0.73
N ARG A 301 -30.41 16.81 0.41
CA ARG A 301 -31.41 16.25 -0.53
C ARG A 301 -30.86 16.21 -1.95
#